data_AF-A0AA40P9G3-F1
#
_entry.id   AF-A0AA40P9G3-F1
#
_cell.length_a   1.000
_cell.length_b   1.000
_cell.length_c   1.000
_cell.angle_alpha   90.00
_cell.angle_beta   90.00
_cell.angle_gamma   90.00
#
_symmetry.space_group_name_H-M   'P 1'
#
loop_
_entity.id
_entity.type
_entity.pdbx_description
1 polymer ?
#
loop_
_entity_poly.entity_id
_entity_poly.type
_entity_poly.pdbx_seq_one_letter_code
_entity_poly.pdbx_strand_id
1 'polypeptide(L)'
;MIHKIGVTGGKVETRIAGANKDATYLLADVEVVATYKLHNLSRTKLESIFHRLFGAAQLDLTIDDRFGNPVKPREWFLVPLHVIDEAVESIRDGSITDFAYDPQTARLVR
;
A
#
# COMPACT_ATOMS: atom_id res chain seq x y z
N MET A 1 -0.86 7.69 -11.24
CA MET A 1 -0.21 6.40 -10.91
C MET A 1 -0.81 5.91 -9.61
N ILE A 2 -1.08 4.60 -9.48
CA ILE A 2 -1.61 3.99 -8.26
C ILE A 2 -0.60 2.98 -7.74
N HIS A 3 -0.46 2.87 -6.43
CA HIS A 3 0.45 1.91 -5.82
C HIS A 3 -0.29 0.97 -4.88
N LYS A 4 0.06 -0.31 -4.95
CA LYS A 4 -0.29 -1.27 -3.92
C LYS A 4 0.77 -1.26 -2.84
N ILE A 5 0.40 -1.00 -1.60
CA ILE A 5 1.30 -1.06 -0.46
C ILE A 5 0.95 -2.29 0.37
N GLY A 6 1.91 -3.16 0.64
CA GLY A 6 1.65 -4.39 1.40
C GLY A 6 2.89 -4.91 2.11
N VAL A 7 2.68 -5.72 3.14
CA VAL A 7 3.76 -6.29 3.95
C VAL A 7 3.81 -7.80 3.73
N THR A 8 5.02 -8.36 3.56
CA THR A 8 5.23 -9.81 3.44
C THR A 8 6.43 -10.25 4.26
N GLY A 9 6.38 -11.48 4.77
CA GLY A 9 7.53 -12.13 5.39
C GLY A 9 8.36 -12.99 4.44
N GLY A 10 7.87 -13.20 3.22
CA GLY A 10 8.52 -14.00 2.19
C GLY A 10 9.00 -13.16 1.02
N LYS A 11 9.35 -13.83 -0.09
CA LYS A 11 9.71 -13.19 -1.35
C LYS A 11 8.51 -12.47 -1.96
N VAL A 12 8.71 -11.22 -2.41
CA VAL A 12 7.65 -10.40 -3.00
C VAL A 12 7.16 -11.00 -4.32
N GLU A 13 8.07 -11.60 -5.09
CA GLU A 13 7.80 -12.24 -6.38
C GLU A 13 6.80 -13.39 -6.23
N THR A 14 6.92 -14.15 -5.14
CA THR A 14 5.96 -15.23 -4.83
C THR A 14 4.58 -14.67 -4.48
N ARG A 15 4.51 -13.49 -3.85
CA ARG A 15 3.25 -12.88 -3.41
C ARG A 15 2.47 -12.26 -4.57
N ILE A 16 3.17 -11.79 -5.61
CA ILE A 16 2.57 -11.20 -6.82
C ILE A 16 2.42 -12.21 -7.97
N ALA A 17 2.86 -13.46 -7.79
CA ALA A 17 2.70 -14.50 -8.79
C ALA A 17 1.21 -14.69 -9.13
N GLY A 18 0.86 -14.50 -10.40
CA GLY A 18 -0.53 -14.60 -10.85
C GLY A 18 -1.42 -13.42 -10.45
N ALA A 19 -0.84 -12.22 -10.23
CA ALA A 19 -1.58 -10.99 -9.94
C ALA A 19 -2.76 -10.75 -10.90
N ASN A 20 -2.57 -11.00 -12.20
CA ASN A 20 -3.62 -10.87 -13.21
C ASN A 20 -4.84 -11.81 -13.01
N LYS A 21 -4.76 -12.77 -12.08
CA LYS A 21 -5.85 -13.70 -11.75
C LYS A 21 -6.40 -13.50 -10.33
N ASP A 22 -5.86 -12.55 -9.57
CA ASP A 22 -6.24 -12.27 -8.18
C ASP A 22 -6.87 -10.88 -8.07
N ALA A 23 -8.11 -10.82 -7.58
CA ALA A 23 -8.85 -9.57 -7.40
C ALA A 23 -8.15 -8.58 -6.45
N THR A 24 -7.28 -9.07 -5.55
CA THR A 24 -6.42 -8.23 -4.70
C THR A 24 -5.50 -7.33 -5.50
N TYR A 25 -5.15 -7.74 -6.73
CA TYR A 25 -4.32 -7.02 -7.68
C TYR A 25 -5.10 -6.47 -8.87
N LEU A 26 -6.41 -6.25 -8.69
CA LEU A 26 -7.29 -5.65 -9.71
C LEU A 26 -7.39 -6.49 -10.99
N LEU A 27 -7.11 -7.79 -10.91
CA LEU A 27 -7.07 -8.70 -12.07
C LEU A 27 -6.13 -8.19 -13.18
N ALA A 28 -5.05 -7.50 -12.80
CA ALA A 28 -4.05 -6.95 -13.69
C ALA A 28 -2.63 -7.41 -13.32
N ASP A 29 -1.71 -7.35 -14.28
CA ASP A 29 -0.29 -7.52 -14.00
C ASP A 29 0.23 -6.35 -13.14
N VAL A 30 1.21 -6.63 -12.28
CA VAL A 30 1.80 -5.64 -11.38
C VAL A 30 3.32 -5.69 -11.43
N GLU A 31 3.93 -4.54 -11.19
CA GLU A 31 5.38 -4.37 -11.13
C GLU A 31 5.82 -4.05 -9.70
N VAL A 32 6.94 -4.63 -9.28
CA VAL A 32 7.59 -4.27 -8.02
C VAL A 32 8.41 -3.00 -8.25
N VAL A 33 7.87 -1.85 -7.85
CA VAL A 33 8.55 -0.55 -8.00
C VAL A 33 9.45 -0.19 -6.82
N ALA A 34 9.23 -0.79 -5.64
CA ALA A 34 10.06 -0.61 -4.45
C ALA A 34 9.91 -1.78 -3.46
N THR A 35 10.93 -2.00 -2.63
CA THR A 35 10.90 -2.97 -1.52
C THR A 35 11.68 -2.42 -0.34
N TYR A 36 11.06 -2.39 0.82
CA TYR A 36 11.65 -1.88 2.05
C TYR A 36 11.82 -2.99 3.07
N LYS A 37 13.05 -3.19 3.56
CA LYS A 37 13.29 -4.09 4.69
C LYS A 37 13.09 -3.30 5.98
N LEU A 38 12.21 -3.82 6.85
CA LEU A 38 11.92 -3.29 8.17
C LEU A 38 12.11 -4.41 9.20
N HIS A 39 12.86 -4.12 10.26
CA HIS A 39 13.16 -5.07 11.32
C HIS A 39 12.39 -4.72 12.59
N ASN A 40 12.01 -5.73 13.38
CA ASN A 40 11.34 -5.57 14.68
C ASN A 40 10.00 -4.81 14.65
N LEU A 41 9.32 -4.74 13.51
CA LEU A 41 7.99 -4.13 13.37
C LEU A 41 6.91 -5.19 13.14
N SER A 42 5.74 -4.98 13.75
CA SER A 42 4.58 -5.82 13.52
C SER A 42 3.95 -5.50 12.17
N ARG A 43 3.66 -6.54 11.37
CA ARG A 43 2.99 -6.41 10.07
C ARG A 43 1.63 -5.72 10.21
N THR A 44 0.84 -6.14 11.19
CA THR A 44 -0.47 -5.53 11.49
C THR A 44 -0.36 -4.06 11.87
N LYS A 45 0.70 -3.68 12.61
CA LYS A 45 0.92 -2.25 12.93
C LYS A 45 1.28 -1.45 11.68
N LEU A 46 2.12 -1.97 10.81
CA LEU A 46 2.49 -1.31 9.54
C LEU A 46 1.28 -1.11 8.64
N GLU A 47 0.45 -2.15 8.46
CA GLU A 47 -0.80 -2.05 7.71
C GLU A 47 -1.71 -0.95 8.29
N SER A 48 -1.90 -0.94 9.61
CA SER A 48 -2.69 0.09 10.27
C SER A 48 -2.14 1.50 10.08
N ILE A 49 -0.80 1.68 10.10
CA ILE A 49 -0.16 2.98 9.85
C ILE A 49 -0.43 3.43 8.42
N PHE A 50 -0.22 2.58 7.42
CA PHE A 50 -0.45 2.95 6.02
C PHE A 50 -1.92 3.25 5.74
N HIS A 51 -2.84 2.47 6.31
CA HIS A 51 -4.29 2.73 6.17
C HIS A 51 -4.70 4.06 6.81
N ARG A 52 -4.15 4.39 7.98
CA ARG A 52 -4.39 5.68 8.64
C ARG A 52 -3.80 6.83 7.82
N LEU A 53 -2.55 6.70 7.40
CA LEU A 53 -1.81 7.76 6.75
C LEU A 53 -2.37 8.07 5.36
N PHE A 54 -2.59 7.05 4.53
CA PHE A 54 -3.01 7.18 3.15
C PHE A 54 -4.50 6.94 2.93
N GLY A 55 -5.30 6.83 4.00
CA GLY A 55 -6.73 6.52 3.91
C GLY A 55 -7.50 7.51 3.01
N ALA A 56 -7.14 8.80 3.05
CA ALA A 56 -7.74 9.82 2.19
C ALA A 56 -7.45 9.64 0.68
N ALA A 57 -6.46 8.82 0.33
CA ALA A 57 -6.08 8.49 -1.04
C ALA A 57 -6.25 7.00 -1.36
N GLN A 58 -6.93 6.24 -0.49
CA GLN A 58 -7.29 4.86 -0.80
C GLN A 58 -8.21 4.82 -2.01
N LEU A 59 -7.92 3.91 -2.92
CA LEU A 59 -8.73 3.69 -4.10
C LEU A 59 -10.07 3.05 -3.70
N ASP A 60 -11.16 3.79 -3.90
CA ASP A 60 -12.52 3.31 -3.61
C ASP A 60 -13.14 2.63 -4.84
N LEU A 61 -12.90 1.34 -4.99
CA LEU A 61 -13.53 0.52 -6.03
C LEU A 61 -13.91 -0.86 -5.51
N THR A 62 -14.91 -1.45 -6.17
CA THR A 62 -15.31 -2.84 -6.01
C THR A 62 -15.25 -3.51 -7.38
N ILE A 63 -14.67 -4.69 -7.46
CA ILE A 63 -14.63 -5.52 -8.67
C ILE A 63 -15.14 -6.91 -8.34
N ASP A 64 -15.64 -7.62 -9.34
CA ASP A 64 -15.99 -9.02 -9.16
C ASP A 64 -14.75 -9.91 -9.34
N ASP A 65 -14.62 -10.92 -8.50
CA ASP A 65 -13.65 -11.99 -8.70
C ASP A 65 -14.06 -12.91 -9.88
N ARG A 66 -13.24 -13.90 -10.18
CA ARG A 66 -13.51 -14.88 -11.26
C ARG A 66 -14.76 -15.75 -11.06
N PHE A 67 -15.39 -15.67 -9.89
CA PHE A 67 -16.62 -16.38 -9.53
C PHE A 67 -17.83 -15.43 -9.42
N GLY A 68 -17.66 -14.13 -9.70
CA GLY A 68 -18.71 -13.13 -9.60
C GLY A 68 -18.93 -12.58 -8.18
N ASN A 69 -18.02 -12.84 -7.23
CA ASN A 69 -18.13 -12.28 -5.88
C ASN A 69 -17.50 -10.88 -5.83
N PRO A 70 -18.17 -9.88 -5.24
CA PRO A 70 -17.61 -8.54 -5.11
C PRO A 70 -16.45 -8.52 -4.12
N VAL A 71 -15.33 -7.94 -4.55
CA VAL A 71 -14.09 -7.76 -3.79
C VAL A 71 -13.72 -6.28 -3.79
N LYS A 72 -13.36 -5.75 -2.61
CA LYS A 72 -12.88 -4.38 -2.41
C LYS A 72 -11.44 -4.39 -1.89
N PRO A 73 -10.43 -4.28 -2.77
CA PRO A 73 -9.02 -4.23 -2.36
C PRO A 73 -8.72 -2.94 -1.59
N ARG A 74 -8.23 -3.05 -0.36
CA ARG A 74 -7.96 -1.90 0.53
C ARG A 74 -6.53 -1.37 0.50
N GLU A 75 -5.66 -2.07 -0.21
CA GLU A 75 -4.21 -1.81 -0.19
C GLU A 75 -3.73 -0.98 -1.37
N TRP A 76 -4.63 -0.34 -2.12
CA TRP A 76 -4.30 0.48 -3.29
C TRP A 76 -4.53 1.95 -3.00
N PHE A 77 -3.53 2.79 -3.33
CA PHE A 77 -3.53 4.20 -2.99
C PHE A 77 -3.06 5.08 -4.15
N LEU A 78 -3.66 6.28 -4.27
CA LEU A 78 -3.24 7.35 -5.18
C LEU A 78 -2.16 8.22 -4.52
N VAL A 79 -0.96 7.66 -4.38
CA VAL A 79 0.16 8.31 -3.67
C VAL A 79 1.42 8.19 -4.52
N PRO A 80 2.25 9.24 -4.68
CA PRO A 80 3.54 9.13 -5.39
C PRO A 80 4.55 8.24 -4.65
N LEU A 81 5.47 7.61 -5.39
CA LEU A 81 6.49 6.74 -4.79
C LEU A 81 7.37 7.48 -3.76
N HIS A 82 7.79 8.71 -4.05
CA HIS A 82 8.64 9.49 -3.14
C HIS A 82 7.97 9.78 -1.79
N VAL A 83 6.63 9.87 -1.74
CA VAL A 83 5.88 10.04 -0.49
C VAL A 83 5.85 8.73 0.31
N ILE A 84 5.79 7.59 -0.39
CA ILE A 84 5.88 6.27 0.24
C ILE A 84 7.29 6.09 0.83
N ASP A 85 8.33 6.48 0.09
CA ASP A 85 9.72 6.48 0.58
C ASP A 85 9.85 7.31 1.88
N GLU A 86 9.35 8.55 1.87
CA GLU A 86 9.37 9.45 3.04
C GLU A 86 8.62 8.84 4.23
N ALA A 87 7.42 8.30 3.99
CA ALA A 87 6.63 7.65 5.04
C ALA A 87 7.35 6.45 5.66
N VAL A 88 8.05 5.65 4.84
CA VAL A 88 8.83 4.50 5.33
C VAL A 88 10.00 4.95 6.20
N GLU A 89 10.70 6.02 5.84
CA GLU A 89 11.76 6.59 6.68
C GLU A 89 11.21 7.12 8.01
N SER A 90 10.09 7.85 7.98
CA SER A 90 9.41 8.32 9.19
C SER A 90 8.85 7.17 10.06
N ILE A 91 8.55 6.01 9.48
CA ILE A 91 8.21 4.80 10.24
C ILE A 91 9.44 4.23 10.95
N ARG A 92 10.62 4.27 10.31
CA ARG A 92 11.87 3.75 10.87
C ARG A 92 12.37 4.59 12.03
N ASP A 93 12.26 5.90 11.94
CA ASP A 93 12.68 6.83 12.99
C ASP A 93 11.60 7.08 14.07
N GLY A 94 10.36 6.64 13.80
CA GLY A 94 9.23 6.73 14.73
C GLY A 94 8.45 8.05 14.67
N SER A 95 8.79 8.96 13.75
CA SER A 95 8.15 10.27 13.60
C SER A 95 6.83 10.25 12.82
N ILE A 96 6.44 9.12 12.19
CA ILE A 96 5.23 9.01 11.34
C ILE A 96 3.91 9.38 12.03
N THR A 97 3.88 9.44 13.37
CA THR A 97 2.71 9.90 14.12
C THR A 97 2.44 11.39 13.94
N ASP A 98 3.48 12.15 13.62
CA ASP A 98 3.44 13.61 13.48
C ASP A 98 3.08 14.05 12.06
N PHE A 99 2.79 13.10 11.17
CA PHE A 99 2.50 13.37 9.78
C PHE A 99 1.09 12.88 9.37
N ALA A 100 0.51 13.63 8.45
CA ALA A 100 -0.67 13.27 7.67
C ALA A 100 -0.35 13.40 6.18
N TYR A 101 -1.01 12.60 5.34
CA TYR A 101 -0.93 12.77 3.90
C TYR A 101 -1.97 13.78 3.42
N ASP A 102 -1.53 14.77 2.62
CA ASP A 102 -2.41 15.69 1.90
C ASP A 102 -2.54 15.25 0.42
N PRO A 103 -3.71 14.74 0.00
CA PRO A 103 -3.93 14.34 -1.39
C PRO A 103 -3.94 15.50 -2.40
N GLN A 104 -4.19 16.74 -1.97
CA GLN A 104 -4.22 17.90 -2.86
C GLN A 104 -2.83 18.32 -3.30
N THR A 105 -1.87 18.29 -2.38
CA THR A 105 -0.47 18.64 -2.67
C THR A 105 0.41 17.42 -2.90
N ALA A 106 -0.12 16.22 -2.64
CA ALA A 106 0.58 14.93 -2.72
C ALA A 106 1.85 14.90 -1.86
N ARG A 107 1.75 15.30 -0.59
CA ARG A 107 2.86 15.44 0.36
C ARG A 107 2.50 14.94 1.75
N LEU A 108 3.51 14.57 2.52
CA LEU A 108 3.37 14.49 3.97
C LEU A 108 3.42 15.90 4.56
N VAL A 109 2.44 16.21 5.40
CA VAL A 109 2.34 17.47 6.13
C VAL A 109 2.31 17.16 7.63
N ARG A 110 2.83 18.09 8.42
CA ARG A 110 2.73 18.04 9.88
C ARG A 110 1.48 18.75 10.37
#